data_AF-A0A2M7Y3K5-F1
#
_entry.id   AF-A0A2M7Y3K5-F1
#
_cell.length_a   1.000
_cell.length_b   1.000
_cell.length_c   1.000
_cell.angle_alpha   90.00
_cell.angle_beta   90.00
_cell.angle_gamma   90.00
#
_symmetry.space_group_name_H-M   'P 1'
#
loop_
_entity.id
_entity.type
_entity.pdbx_description
1 polymer ?
#
loop_
_entity_poly.entity_id
_entity_poly.type
_entity_poly.pdbx_seq_one_letter_code
_entity_poly.pdbx_strand_id
1 'polypeptide(L)' 'MKKLGLWAVGPKPDTSKPHPEHKVYPYLLRGLEISRPDHVWATDITYIRMRRGFLYLCAIMDWATRKVLSWRLSNTL' A
#
# COMPACT_ATOMS: atom_id res chain seq x y z
N MET A 1 15.74 6.35 -28.55
CA MET A 1 15.44 7.39 -27.52
C MET A 1 16.44 7.36 -26.36
N LYS A 2 16.54 6.33 -25.50
CA LYS A 2 17.62 6.24 -24.47
C LYS A 2 19.05 6.26 -25.03
N LYS A 3 19.26 5.67 -26.21
CA LYS A 3 20.57 5.61 -26.91
C LYS A 3 21.05 6.94 -27.50
N LEU A 4 20.18 7.95 -27.59
CA LEU A 4 20.49 9.29 -28.12
C LEU A 4 20.77 10.32 -27.01
N GLY A 5 20.85 9.89 -25.74
CA GLY A 5 21.01 10.80 -24.60
C GLY A 5 19.78 11.64 -24.26
N LEU A 6 18.65 11.42 -24.94
CA LEU A 6 17.43 12.18 -24.73
C LEU A 6 16.54 11.47 -23.70
N TRP A 7 16.19 12.17 -22.62
CA TRP A 7 15.20 11.76 -21.63
C TRP A 7 14.04 12.76 -21.58
N ALA A 8 12.83 12.28 -21.28
CA ALA A 8 11.69 13.15 -21.05
C ALA A 8 11.88 13.91 -19.73
N VAL A 9 11.94 15.24 -19.80
CA VAL A 9 11.89 16.13 -18.63
C VAL A 9 10.42 16.54 -18.43
N GLY A 10 9.65 15.67 -17.79
CA GLY A 10 8.32 16.02 -17.29
C GLY A 10 8.40 16.45 -15.83
N PRO A 11 7.48 17.30 -15.34
CA PRO A 11 7.34 17.50 -13.90
C PRO A 11 7.09 16.14 -13.25
N LYS A 12 8.02 15.70 -12.39
CA LYS A 12 7.75 14.56 -11.51
C LYS A 12 6.61 14.98 -10.57
N PRO A 13 5.62 14.11 -10.30
CA PRO A 13 4.68 14.38 -9.22
C PRO A 13 5.48 14.67 -7.94
N ASP A 14 5.39 15.88 -7.42
CA ASP A 14 5.99 16.26 -6.13
C ASP A 14 5.09 15.76 -5.00
N THR A 15 4.84 14.45 -4.98
CA THR A 15 3.87 13.80 -4.08
C THR A 15 4.37 13.66 -2.65
N SER A 16 5.53 14.20 -2.30
CA SER A 16 6.17 13.88 -1.02
C SER A 16 7.21 14.90 -0.57
N LYS A 17 6.93 16.20 -0.66
CA LYS A 17 7.58 17.16 0.25
C LYS A 17 6.74 17.25 1.53
N PRO A 18 7.18 16.61 2.63
CA PRO A 18 6.49 16.79 3.90
C PRO A 18 6.54 18.27 4.28
N HIS A 19 5.41 18.80 4.74
CA HIS A 19 5.37 20.15 5.30
C HIS A 19 6.39 20.22 6.47
N PRO A 20 7.20 21.29 6.61
CA PRO A 20 8.25 21.36 7.63
C PRO A 20 7.76 21.14 9.07
N GLU A 21 6.50 21.47 9.33
CA GLU A 21 5.86 21.32 10.64
C GLU A 21 5.31 19.91 10.92
N HIS A 22 5.28 19.02 9.91
CA HIS A 22 4.81 17.66 10.11
C HIS A 22 5.84 16.84 10.88
N LYS A 23 5.43 16.37 12.06
CA LYS A 23 6.25 15.46 12.86
C LYS A 23 6.49 14.16 12.10
N VAL A 24 7.76 13.78 11.97
CA VAL A 24 8.16 12.49 11.42
C VAL A 24 8.02 11.41 12.50
N TYR A 25 7.22 10.39 12.23
CA TYR A 25 7.09 9.22 13.10
C TYR A 25 8.05 8.10 12.64
N PRO A 26 8.72 7.41 13.58
CA PRO A 26 9.57 6.28 13.23
C PRO A 26 8.73 5.13 12.68
N TYR A 27 9.26 4.41 11.70
CA TYR A 27 8.67 3.18 11.21
C TYR A 27 8.94 2.05 12.21
N LEU A 28 7.94 1.72 13.03
CA LEU A 28 8.07 0.81 14.17
C LEU A 28 8.36 -0.66 13.78
N LEU A 29 8.09 -1.04 12.53
CA LEU A 29 8.35 -2.41 12.05
C LEU A 29 9.80 -2.59 11.57
N ARG A 30 10.64 -1.55 11.60
CA ARG A 30 12.03 -1.62 11.15
C ARG A 30 12.83 -2.55 12.07
N GLY A 31 13.35 -3.65 11.50
CA GLY A 31 14.16 -4.62 12.25
C GLY A 31 13.35 -5.52 13.19
N LEU A 32 12.01 -5.46 13.13
CA LEU A 32 11.15 -6.33 13.92
C LEU A 32 11.04 -7.69 13.25
N GLU A 33 11.45 -8.74 13.95
CA GLU A 33 11.21 -10.12 13.53
C GLU A 33 9.75 -10.50 13.82
N ILE A 34 9.02 -10.95 12.79
CA ILE A 34 7.61 -11.34 12.91
C ILE A 34 7.50 -12.87 12.87
N SER A 35 7.76 -13.51 14.01
CA SER A 35 7.87 -14.96 14.14
C SER A 35 6.64 -15.66 14.75
N ARG A 36 5.62 -14.92 15.17
CA ARG A 36 4.40 -15.47 15.81
C ARG A 36 3.10 -14.89 15.22
N PRO A 37 2.01 -15.68 15.22
CA PRO A 37 0.67 -15.18 14.87
C PRO A 37 0.26 -13.99 15.74
N ASP A 38 -0.59 -13.12 15.20
CA ASP A 38 -1.19 -11.96 15.87
C ASP A 38 -0.18 -10.90 16.37
N HIS A 39 1.03 -10.91 15.84
CA HIS A 39 2.05 -9.90 16.15
C HIS A 39 1.91 -8.64 15.29
N VAL A 40 1.70 -8.82 13.99
CA VAL A 40 1.53 -7.73 13.02
C VAL A 40 0.47 -8.13 12.01
N TRP A 41 -0.45 -7.21 11.75
CA TRP A 41 -1.45 -7.35 10.70
C TRP A 41 -1.18 -6.38 9.57
N ALA A 42 -1.38 -6.83 8.34
CA ALA A 42 -1.36 -5.99 7.16
C ALA A 42 -2.80 -5.81 6.64
N THR A 43 -3.10 -4.63 6.14
CA THR A 43 -4.37 -4.34 5.47
C THR A 43 -4.07 -3.70 4.13
N ASP A 44 -4.81 -4.09 3.11
CA ASP A 44 -4.74 -3.47 1.79
C ASP A 44 -6.11 -3.46 1.11
N ILE A 45 -6.28 -2.51 0.19
CA ILE A 45 -7.49 -2.39 -0.63
C ILE A 45 -7.10 -2.61 -2.09
N THR A 46 -7.77 -3.54 -2.73
CA THR A 46 -7.61 -3.81 -4.17
C THR A 46 -8.94 -3.79 -4.90
N TYR A 47 -8.86 -3.77 -6.22
CA TYR A 47 -10.00 -3.62 -7.11
C TYR A 47 -10.26 -4.92 -7.86
N ILE A 48 -11.47 -5.47 -7.70
CA ILE A 48 -11.92 -6.62 -8.47
C ILE A 48 -12.64 -6.11 -9.72
N ARG A 49 -12.09 -6.43 -10.90
CA ARG A 49 -12.69 -6.05 -12.18
C ARG A 49 -14.00 -6.80 -12.41
N MET A 50 -15.06 -6.06 -12.72
CA MET A 50 -16.39 -6.61 -13.06
C MET A 50 -16.72 -6.35 -14.53
N ARG A 51 -17.77 -7.01 -15.05
CA ARG A 51 -18.29 -6.76 -16.42
C ARG A 51 -18.63 -5.27 -16.64
N ARG A 52 -19.09 -4.59 -15.59
CA ARG A 52 -19.30 -3.13 -15.55
C ARG A 52 -18.71 -2.61 -14.23
N GLY A 53 -17.72 -1.72 -14.31
CA GLY A 53 -17.06 -1.13 -13.15
C GLY A 53 -16.09 -2.09 -12.42
N PHE A 54 -16.00 -1.92 -11.11
CA PHE A 54 -15.14 -2.67 -10.20
C PHE A 54 -15.76 -2.73 -8.79
N LEU A 55 -15.36 -3.73 -8.00
CA LEU A 55 -15.64 -3.79 -6.56
C LEU A 55 -14.37 -3.50 -5.77
N TYR A 56 -14.53 -2.89 -4.61
CA TYR A 56 -13.45 -2.65 -3.65
C TYR A 56 -13.38 -3.84 -2.70
N LEU A 57 -12.24 -4.53 -2.67
CA LEU A 57 -11.93 -5.56 -1.69
C LEU A 57 -10.96 -4.98 -0.67
N CYS A 58 -11.39 -4.86 0.57
CA CYS A 58 -10.51 -4.61 1.70
C CYS A 58 -10.24 -5.93 2.42
N ALA A 59 -8.97 -6.27 2.63
CA ALA A 59 -8.56 -7.49 3.33
C ALA A 59 -7.58 -7.18 4.45
N ILE A 60 -7.79 -7.80 5.61
CA ILE A 60 -6.88 -7.80 6.75
C ILE A 60 -6.23 -9.18 6.83
N MET A 61 -4.90 -9.22 6.88
CA MET A 61 -4.12 -10.45 6.96
C MET A 61 -3.14 -10.44 8.12
N ASP A 62 -2.95 -11.60 8.72
CA ASP A 62 -1.86 -11.82 9.67
C ASP A 62 -0.54 -12.03 8.92
N TRP A 63 0.51 -11.36 9.37
CA TRP A 63 1.77 -11.32 8.62
C TRP A 63 2.60 -12.60 8.80
N ALA A 64 2.58 -13.20 9.99
CA ALA A 64 3.34 -14.42 10.29
C ALA A 64 2.73 -15.67 9.63
N THR A 65 1.42 -15.83 9.72
CA THR A 65 0.69 -17.00 9.21
C THR A 65 0.25 -16.85 7.75
N ARG A 66 0.30 -15.63 7.20
CA ARG A 66 -0.20 -15.27 5.87
C ARG A 66 -1.71 -15.52 5.66
N LYS A 67 -2.46 -15.75 6.74
CA LYS A 67 -3.91 -16.00 6.69
C LYS A 67 -4.68 -14.70 6.60
N VAL A 68 -5.77 -14.71 5.82
CA VAL A 68 -6.76 -13.63 5.83
C VAL A 68 -7.60 -13.77 7.09
N LEU A 69 -7.59 -12.74 7.94
CA LEU A 69 -8.35 -12.70 9.19
C LEU A 69 -9.77 -12.22 8.95
N SER A 70 -9.94 -11.23 8.07
CA SER A 70 -11.23 -10.65 7.71
C SER A 70 -11.14 -9.96 6.36
N TRP A 71 -12.27 -9.85 5.67
CA TRP A 71 -12.37 -9.12 4.42
C TRP A 71 -13.79 -8.58 4.22
N ARG A 72 -13.90 -7.50 3.43
CA ARG A 72 -15.19 -6.91 3.02
C ARG A 72 -15.12 -6.48 1.57
N LEU A 73 -16.26 -6.65 0.88
CA LEU A 73 -16.50 -6.10 -0.44
C LEU A 73 -17.44 -4.91 -0.33
N SER A 74 -17.18 -3.90 -1.15
CA SER A 74 -18.08 -2.77 -1.34
C SER A 74 -18.14 -2.37 -2.81
N ASN A 75 -19.28 -1.83 -3.22
CA ASN A 75 -19.47 -1.14 -4.50
C ASN A 75 -19.33 0.39 -4.38
N THR A 76 -19.08 0.89 -3.17
CA THR A 76 -18.79 2.30 -2.86
C THR A 76 -17.58 2.40 -1.92
N LEU A 77 -16.75 3.43 -2.06
CA LEU A 77 -15.66 3.69 -1.11
C LEU A 77 -16.16 4.42 0.13
#